data_AF-A0A0K2JGH4-F1
#
_entry.id   AF-A0A0K2JGH4-F1
#
_cell.length_a   1.000
_cell.length_b   1.000
_cell.length_c   1.000
_cell.angle_alpha   90.00
_cell.angle_beta   90.00
_cell.angle_gamma   90.00
#
_symmetry.space_group_name_H-M   'P 1'
#
loop_
_entity.id
_entity.type
_entity.pdbx_description
1 polymer ?
#
loop_
_entity_poly.entity_id
_entity_poly.type
_entity_poly.pdbx_seq_one_letter_code
_entity_poly.pdbx_strand_id
1 'polypeptide(L)'
;MKKWISILGTIGLTATSTTTLISCNKENNNENEASNKPKPSPKPSPKPSYNTQQPPENSNWKLANDFIDEKNNDNKNYIGIIKIENDFKIIKWIGKYIDWKYQYINIYRWDGVGEPEIPTINENTGEITDWKEQKGTK
;
A
#
# COMPACT_ATOMS: atom_id res chain seq x y z
N MET A 1 -61.73 -17.07 13.44
CA MET A 1 -61.49 -17.28 14.88
C MET A 1 -60.02 -17.60 15.11
N LYS A 2 -59.48 -17.11 16.23
CA LYS A 2 -58.14 -17.30 16.81
C LYS A 2 -56.96 -16.54 16.16
N LYS A 3 -56.58 -15.47 16.88
CA LYS A 3 -55.28 -14.80 16.93
C LYS A 3 -54.18 -15.79 17.38
N TRP A 4 -52.91 -15.39 17.33
CA TRP A 4 -51.99 -15.33 18.50
C TRP A 4 -50.64 -14.65 18.12
N ILE A 5 -50.49 -13.43 18.62
CA ILE A 5 -49.34 -12.79 19.30
C ILE A 5 -47.92 -12.81 18.67
N SER A 6 -47.50 -11.56 18.40
CA SER A 6 -46.18 -10.91 18.39
C SER A 6 -45.00 -11.60 19.07
N ILE A 7 -43.83 -11.53 18.42
CA ILE A 7 -42.57 -11.10 19.07
C ILE A 7 -41.79 -10.23 18.08
N LEU A 8 -41.84 -8.92 18.30
CA LEU A 8 -40.88 -7.95 17.76
C LEU A 8 -39.55 -8.16 18.49
N GLY A 9 -38.58 -8.78 17.83
CA GLY A 9 -37.21 -8.86 18.31
C GLY A 9 -36.44 -7.59 17.96
N THR A 10 -36.66 -6.50 18.69
CA THR A 10 -35.74 -5.36 18.70
C THR A 10 -34.51 -5.75 19.50
N ILE A 11 -33.45 -6.22 18.84
CA ILE A 11 -32.12 -6.28 19.45
C ILE A 11 -31.50 -4.90 19.25
N GLY A 12 -31.60 -4.09 20.30
CA GLY A 12 -30.88 -2.84 20.40
C GLY A 12 -29.38 -3.12 20.49
N LEU A 13 -28.64 -2.60 19.52
CA LEU A 13 -27.21 -2.41 19.66
C LEU A 13 -26.92 -0.91 19.71
N THR A 14 -27.24 -0.29 20.84
CA THR A 14 -26.75 1.06 21.14
C THR A 14 -25.31 0.93 21.63
N ALA A 15 -24.36 0.92 20.70
CA ALA A 15 -22.97 1.21 21.03
C ALA A 15 -22.86 2.72 21.26
N THR A 16 -23.13 3.18 22.48
CA THR A 16 -22.75 4.52 22.92
C THR A 16 -21.24 4.55 23.09
N SER A 17 -20.51 4.86 22.03
CA SER A 17 -19.11 5.26 22.13
C SER A 17 -19.06 6.62 22.79
N THR A 18 -18.91 6.66 24.11
CA THR A 18 -18.53 7.87 24.83
C THR A 18 -17.11 8.24 24.42
N THR A 19 -16.97 9.03 23.37
CA THR A 19 -15.71 9.72 23.11
C THR A 19 -15.61 10.87 24.11
N THR A 20 -14.91 10.64 25.21
CA THR A 20 -14.42 11.73 26.05
C THR A 20 -13.49 12.57 25.19
N LEU A 21 -14.01 13.66 24.61
CA LEU A 21 -13.18 14.70 24.04
C LEU A 21 -12.46 15.38 25.20
N ILE A 22 -11.24 14.92 25.48
CA ILE A 22 -10.33 15.62 26.38
C ILE A 22 -10.06 16.98 25.72
N SER A 23 -10.66 18.03 26.27
CA SER A 23 -10.34 19.41 25.95
C SER A 23 -8.86 19.64 26.20
N CYS A 24 -8.10 19.95 25.15
CA CYS A 24 -6.81 20.59 25.33
C CYS A 24 -7.07 22.05 25.74
N ASN A 25 -7.32 22.27 27.04
CA ASN A 25 -7.18 23.61 27.60
C ASN A 25 -5.69 23.95 27.59
N LYS A 26 -5.30 24.87 26.70
CA LYS A 26 -4.08 25.65 26.89
C LYS A 26 -4.42 27.12 26.70
N GLU A 27 -4.63 27.80 27.82
CA GLU A 27 -4.71 29.25 27.87
C GLU A 27 -3.30 29.88 27.77
N ASN A 28 -3.20 30.77 26.78
CA ASN A 28 -2.70 32.15 26.87
C ASN A 28 -1.19 32.49 27.01
N ASN A 29 -0.74 33.15 25.93
CA ASN A 29 0.04 34.41 25.85
C ASN A 29 1.56 34.39 26.12
N ASN A 30 2.34 34.59 25.04
CA ASN A 30 3.30 35.70 24.84
C ASN A 30 4.16 35.51 23.57
N GLU A 31 4.89 36.57 23.22
CA GLU A 31 5.22 37.08 21.89
C GLU A 31 6.35 36.37 21.11
N ASN A 32 6.36 36.68 19.81
CA ASN A 32 7.41 36.58 18.80
C ASN A 32 8.85 36.33 19.32
N GLU A 33 9.48 35.26 18.83
CA GLU A 33 10.84 35.33 18.28
C GLU A 33 11.03 34.30 17.15
N ALA A 34 11.69 34.76 16.08
CA ALA A 34 11.99 33.99 14.89
C ALA A 34 12.89 32.79 15.19
N SER A 35 12.48 31.59 14.76
CA SER A 35 13.41 30.50 14.50
C SER A 35 12.97 29.73 13.26
N ASN A 36 13.85 29.71 12.26
CA ASN A 36 13.76 28.85 11.08
C ASN A 36 13.79 27.38 11.55
N LYS A 37 12.63 26.80 11.87
CA LYS A 37 12.50 25.36 12.03
C LYS A 37 12.32 24.74 10.63
N PRO A 38 13.11 23.73 10.23
CA PRO A 38 12.77 22.97 9.04
C PRO A 38 11.35 22.42 9.23
N LYS A 39 10.49 22.64 8.22
CA LYS A 39 9.17 21.99 8.14
C LYS A 39 9.38 20.51 8.46
N PRO A 40 8.69 19.91 9.45
CA PRO A 40 8.81 18.48 9.65
C PRO A 40 8.46 17.80 8.34
N SER A 41 9.40 17.01 7.82
CA SER A 41 9.18 16.10 6.71
C SER A 41 7.89 15.33 7.00
N PRO A 42 7.05 15.05 5.99
CA PRO A 42 5.83 14.27 6.19
C PRO A 42 6.18 13.01 6.97
N LYS A 43 5.56 12.86 8.15
CA LYS A 43 5.67 11.66 8.96
C LYS A 43 5.32 10.49 8.04
N PRO A 44 6.14 9.42 7.94
CA PRO A 44 5.80 8.28 7.10
C PRO A 44 4.40 7.83 7.48
N SER A 45 3.48 7.90 6.53
CA SER A 45 2.13 7.40 6.73
C SER A 45 2.24 5.92 7.16
N PRO A 46 1.44 5.47 8.14
CA PRO A 46 1.44 4.07 8.55
C PRO A 46 1.30 3.19 7.30
N LYS A 47 2.30 2.32 7.05
CA LYS A 47 2.23 1.35 5.96
C LYS A 47 0.96 0.52 6.19
N PRO A 48 -0.01 0.53 5.28
CA PRO A 48 -1.10 -0.43 5.35
C PRO A 48 -0.47 -1.83 5.33
N SER A 49 -0.83 -2.65 6.32
CA SER A 49 -0.36 -4.03 6.46
C SER A 49 -0.99 -4.90 5.37
N TYR A 50 -0.59 -4.70 4.13
CA TYR A 50 -0.84 -5.65 3.05
C TYR A 50 0.21 -6.74 3.16
N ASN A 51 -0.21 -8.02 3.11
CA ASN A 51 0.73 -9.13 3.16
C ASN A 51 1.67 -9.04 1.96
N THR A 52 2.96 -8.89 2.24
CA THR A 52 4.00 -8.84 1.20
C THR A 52 4.16 -10.25 0.60
N GLN A 53 3.69 -10.43 -0.64
CA GLN A 53 3.81 -11.68 -1.37
C GLN A 53 5.23 -11.84 -1.91
N GLN A 54 5.86 -12.99 -1.66
CA GLN A 54 7.13 -13.35 -2.27
C GLN A 54 6.91 -13.97 -3.67
N PRO A 55 7.77 -13.68 -4.66
CA PRO A 55 7.80 -14.43 -5.91
C PRO A 55 8.13 -15.92 -5.68
N PRO A 56 7.87 -16.80 -6.67
CA PRO A 56 8.30 -18.20 -6.62
C PRO A 56 9.82 -18.35 -6.40
N GLU A 57 10.24 -19.44 -5.77
CA GLU A 57 11.65 -19.67 -5.34
C GLU A 57 12.67 -19.64 -6.50
N ASN A 58 12.24 -19.98 -7.73
CA ASN A 58 13.08 -19.97 -8.93
C ASN A 58 12.74 -18.82 -9.89
N SER A 59 12.06 -17.78 -9.38
CA SER A 59 11.66 -16.65 -10.19
C SER A 59 12.83 -15.72 -10.49
N ASN A 60 12.80 -15.15 -11.69
CA ASN A 60 13.62 -13.98 -12.02
C ASN A 60 13.06 -12.70 -11.37
N TRP A 61 11.81 -12.72 -10.89
CA TRP A 61 11.27 -11.62 -10.09
C TRP A 61 11.79 -11.70 -8.66
N LYS A 62 12.20 -10.55 -8.11
CA LYS A 62 12.63 -10.42 -6.71
C LYS A 62 11.92 -9.26 -6.04
N LEU A 63 11.53 -9.45 -4.79
CA LEU A 63 11.00 -8.35 -3.98
C LEU A 63 12.10 -7.32 -3.72
N ALA A 64 11.82 -6.06 -4.05
CA ALA A 64 12.71 -4.94 -3.82
C ALA A 64 12.41 -4.34 -2.43
N ASN A 65 13.11 -4.83 -1.40
CA ASN A 65 12.86 -4.46 0.00
C ASN A 65 13.28 -3.02 0.34
N ASP A 66 14.38 -2.53 -0.25
CA ASP A 66 14.91 -1.19 -0.01
C ASP A 66 15.14 -0.43 -1.31
N PHE A 67 14.19 0.44 -1.65
CA PHE A 67 14.20 1.18 -2.90
C PHE A 67 15.33 2.22 -3.01
N ILE A 68 15.90 2.62 -1.88
CA ILE A 68 17.00 3.58 -1.84
C ILE A 68 18.25 2.98 -2.51
N ASP A 69 18.48 1.68 -2.33
CA ASP A 69 19.62 0.98 -2.93
C ASP A 69 19.38 0.66 -4.41
N GLU A 70 18.12 0.44 -4.80
CA GLU A 70 17.71 0.19 -6.20
C GLU A 70 17.74 1.43 -7.10
N LYS A 71 17.79 2.65 -6.52
CA LYS A 71 17.74 3.92 -7.26
C LYS A 71 18.86 4.05 -8.32
N ASN A 72 19.99 3.40 -8.09
CA ASN A 72 21.14 3.44 -8.99
C ASN A 72 21.09 2.35 -10.08
N ASN A 73 20.07 1.48 -10.05
CA ASN A 73 19.96 0.35 -10.95
C ASN A 73 19.05 0.72 -12.13
N ASP A 74 19.58 1.57 -13.00
CA ASP A 74 18.83 2.23 -14.07
C ASP A 74 18.47 1.30 -15.26
N ASN A 75 19.08 0.13 -15.34
CA ASN A 75 18.89 -0.83 -16.44
C ASN A 75 18.00 -2.03 -16.08
N LYS A 76 17.27 -1.96 -14.97
CA LYS A 76 16.37 -3.04 -14.54
C LYS A 76 14.92 -2.68 -14.75
N ASN A 77 14.13 -3.70 -15.09
CA ASN A 77 12.69 -3.59 -15.16
C ASN A 77 12.10 -3.78 -13.76
N TYR A 78 11.11 -2.96 -13.43
CA TYR A 78 10.39 -3.02 -12.17
C TYR A 78 8.90 -3.06 -12.42
N ILE A 79 8.20 -3.66 -11.48
CA ILE A 79 6.75 -3.55 -11.33
C ILE A 79 6.41 -3.15 -9.91
N GLY A 80 5.40 -2.30 -9.78
CA GLY A 80 4.91 -1.82 -8.50
C GLY A 80 3.41 -2.03 -8.40
N ILE A 81 2.97 -2.58 -7.28
CA ILE A 81 1.55 -2.73 -6.96
C ILE A 81 1.09 -1.45 -6.29
N ILE A 82 0.01 -0.87 -6.82
CA ILE A 82 -0.65 0.29 -6.25
C ILE A 82 -2.13 0.00 -6.06
N LYS A 83 -2.76 0.72 -5.14
CA LYS A 83 -4.22 0.73 -5.00
C LYS A 83 -4.75 2.06 -5.49
N ILE A 84 -5.64 2.03 -6.47
CA ILE A 84 -6.38 3.20 -6.96
C ILE A 84 -7.84 2.97 -6.65
N GLU A 85 -8.43 3.81 -5.81
CA GLU A 85 -9.80 3.66 -5.33
C GLU A 85 -9.99 2.28 -4.68
N ASN A 86 -10.74 1.38 -5.31
CA ASN A 86 -11.01 0.04 -4.81
C ASN A 86 -10.16 -1.04 -5.49
N ASP A 87 -9.44 -0.70 -6.57
CA ASP A 87 -8.78 -1.68 -7.42
C ASP A 87 -7.25 -1.63 -7.26
N PHE A 88 -6.64 -2.81 -7.33
CA PHE A 88 -5.19 -2.97 -7.38
C PHE A 88 -4.70 -3.02 -8.83
N LYS A 89 -3.61 -2.32 -9.09
CA LYS A 89 -3.00 -2.22 -10.42
C LYS A 89 -1.50 -2.41 -10.35
N ILE A 90 -0.94 -2.94 -11.44
CA ILE A 90 0.50 -3.00 -11.66
C ILE A 90 0.91 -1.81 -12.53
N ILE A 91 1.91 -1.06 -12.07
CA ILE A 91 2.66 -0.10 -12.87
C ILE A 91 4.02 -0.70 -13.18
N LYS A 92 4.47 -0.59 -14.44
CA LYS A 92 5.83 -0.97 -14.85
C LYS A 92 6.70 0.25 -15.14
N TRP A 93 7.99 0.14 -14.88
CA TRP A 93 8.98 1.14 -15.26
C TRP A 93 10.37 0.51 -15.37
N ILE A 94 11.30 1.29 -15.93
CA ILE A 94 12.72 0.95 -15.99
C ILE A 94 13.45 1.84 -14.98
N GLY A 95 14.22 1.25 -14.07
CA GLY A 95 15.20 1.96 -13.26
C GLY A 95 14.72 3.22 -12.54
N LYS A 96 15.44 4.33 -12.74
CA LYS A 96 15.27 5.64 -12.08
C LYS A 96 13.95 6.36 -12.38
N TYR A 97 13.10 5.81 -13.25
CA TYR A 97 11.86 6.44 -13.72
C TYR A 97 10.62 6.08 -12.89
N ILE A 98 10.79 5.77 -11.60
CA ILE A 98 9.64 5.54 -10.72
C ILE A 98 8.79 6.81 -10.59
N ASP A 99 7.48 6.66 -10.75
CA ASP A 99 6.54 7.76 -10.53
C ASP A 99 6.22 7.84 -9.04
N TRP A 100 6.84 8.83 -8.36
CA TRP A 100 6.65 9.12 -6.93
C TRP A 100 5.26 9.66 -6.59
N LYS A 101 4.39 9.89 -7.58
CA LYS A 101 2.99 10.26 -7.35
C LYS A 101 2.20 9.14 -6.66
N TYR A 102 2.61 7.88 -6.85
CA TYR A 102 1.90 6.73 -6.30
C TYR A 102 2.50 6.22 -5.00
N GLN A 103 1.63 5.78 -4.11
CA GLN A 103 2.02 4.99 -2.95
C GLN A 103 2.10 3.51 -3.36
N TYR A 104 3.32 3.03 -3.60
CA TYR A 104 3.56 1.62 -3.90
C TYR A 104 3.43 0.77 -2.65
N ILE A 105 2.72 -0.34 -2.79
CA ILE A 105 2.47 -1.32 -1.74
C ILE A 105 3.62 -2.31 -1.69
N ASN A 106 3.90 -2.94 -2.83
CA ASN A 106 5.03 -3.83 -3.05
C ASN A 106 5.69 -3.45 -4.37
N ILE A 107 7.01 -3.64 -4.45
CA ILE A 107 7.76 -3.43 -5.68
C ILE A 107 8.63 -4.66 -5.94
N TYR A 108 8.68 -5.08 -7.20
CA TYR A 108 9.45 -6.23 -7.64
C TYR A 108 10.38 -5.83 -8.77
N ARG A 109 11.60 -6.36 -8.74
CA ARG A 109 12.65 -6.17 -9.75
C ARG A 109 12.76 -7.43 -10.59
N TRP A 110 12.95 -7.25 -11.89
CA TRP A 110 13.29 -8.33 -12.81
C TRP A 110 14.80 -8.51 -12.94
N ASP A 111 15.29 -9.71 -12.62
CA ASP A 111 16.69 -10.09 -12.79
C ASP A 111 16.96 -10.99 -14.02
N GLY A 112 15.93 -11.32 -14.79
CA GLY A 112 16.07 -12.12 -16.00
C GLY A 112 16.65 -11.35 -17.18
N VAL A 113 16.81 -12.05 -18.31
CA VAL A 113 17.30 -11.48 -19.58
C VAL A 113 16.12 -10.90 -20.35
N GLY A 114 16.29 -9.69 -20.91
CA GLY A 114 15.26 -9.03 -21.71
C GLY A 114 14.17 -8.31 -20.91
N GLU A 115 13.16 -7.81 -21.62
CA GLU A 115 11.96 -7.21 -21.00
C GLU A 115 11.02 -8.33 -20.51
N PRO A 116 10.59 -8.30 -19.23
CA PRO A 116 9.69 -9.31 -18.70
C PRO A 116 8.27 -9.14 -19.23
N GLU A 117 7.53 -10.24 -19.21
CA GLU A 117 6.07 -10.18 -19.23
C GLU A 117 5.53 -9.65 -17.89
N ILE A 118 4.40 -8.94 -17.96
CA ILE A 118 3.78 -8.31 -16.78
C ILE A 118 2.96 -9.38 -16.03
N PRO A 119 3.21 -9.59 -14.72
CA PRO A 119 2.41 -10.49 -13.90
C PRO A 119 0.91 -10.16 -13.91
N THR A 120 0.09 -11.17 -13.66
CA THR A 120 -1.37 -11.00 -13.52
C THR A 120 -1.73 -10.77 -12.07
N ILE A 121 -2.40 -9.66 -11.78
CA ILE A 121 -2.86 -9.29 -10.44
C ILE A 121 -4.38 -9.51 -10.31
N ASN A 122 -4.81 -9.99 -9.15
CA ASN A 122 -6.21 -9.92 -8.78
C ASN A 122 -6.53 -8.48 -8.35
N GLU A 123 -7.35 -7.79 -9.13
CA GLU A 123 -7.71 -6.39 -8.92
C GLU A 123 -8.40 -6.12 -7.58
N ASN A 124 -9.02 -7.12 -6.95
CA ASN A 124 -9.75 -6.97 -5.69
C ASN A 124 -8.85 -7.18 -4.46
N THR A 125 -7.85 -8.07 -4.57
CA THR A 125 -7.01 -8.47 -3.43
C THR A 125 -5.59 -7.90 -3.50
N GLY A 126 -5.12 -7.54 -4.69
CA GLY A 126 -3.75 -7.11 -4.92
C GLY A 126 -2.74 -8.26 -4.97
N GLU A 127 -3.20 -9.51 -4.96
CA GLU A 127 -2.34 -10.69 -5.05
C GLU A 127 -1.94 -10.95 -6.50
N ILE A 128 -0.66 -11.24 -6.74
CA ILE A 128 -0.20 -11.73 -8.04
C ILE A 128 -0.57 -13.21 -8.12
N THR A 129 -1.36 -13.54 -9.15
CA THR A 129 -1.88 -14.89 -9.41
C THR A 129 -1.05 -15.65 -10.44
N ASP A 130 -0.33 -14.93 -11.30
CA ASP A 130 0.59 -15.50 -12.28
C ASP A 130 1.78 -14.55 -12.47
N TRP A 131 2.99 -15.05 -12.20
CA TRP A 131 4.23 -14.27 -12.27
C TRP A 131 4.82 -14.16 -13.68
N LYS A 132 4.22 -14.81 -14.69
CA LYS A 132 4.66 -14.76 -16.10
C LYS A 132 6.16 -14.99 -16.27
N GLU A 133 6.66 -16.07 -15.66
CA GLU A 133 8.08 -16.37 -15.70
C GLU A 133 8.54 -16.79 -17.11
N GLN A 134 9.49 -16.03 -17.65
CA GLN A 134 10.23 -16.43 -18.84
C GLN A 134 11.40 -17.31 -18.42
N LYS A 135 11.24 -18.62 -18.64
CA LYS A 135 12.38 -19.53 -18.56
C LYS A 135 13.21 -19.30 -19.82
N GLY A 136 14.35 -18.64 -19.67
CA GLY A 136 15.28 -18.44 -20.77
C GLY A 136 15.55 -19.78 -21.46
N THR A 137 15.41 -19.80 -22.78
CA THR A 137 15.83 -20.94 -23.60
C THR A 137 17.32 -21.14 -23.34
N LYS A 138 17.70 -22.29 -22.79
CA LYS A 138 19.11 -22.68 -22.58
C LYS A 138 19.87 -22.72 -23.88
#